data_AF-A0A3S4ZY33-F1
#
_entry.id   AF-A0A3S4ZY33-F1
#
_cell.length_a   1.000
_cell.length_b   1.000
_cell.length_c   1.000
_cell.angle_alpha   90.00
_cell.angle_beta   90.00
_cell.angle_gamma   90.00
#
_symmetry.space_group_name_H-M   'P 1'
#
loop_
_entity.id
_entity.type
_entity.pdbx_description
1 polymer ?
#
loop_
_entity_poly.entity_id
_entity_poly.type
_entity_poly.pdbx_seq_one_letter_code
_entity_poly.pdbx_strand_id
1 'polypeptide(L)' 'MVVRCVHQLVNSHASNIRSGWPVIFAVFQRLAATSSDEVVIDLAFSACQFVVQEVLPLHFYILVSAFQ' A
#
# COMPACT_ATOMS: atom_id res chain seq x y z
N MET A 1 6.83 6.97 11.69
CA MET A 1 7.41 5.60 11.81
C MET A 1 6.61 4.55 11.04
N VAL A 2 5.27 4.50 11.18
CA VAL A 2 4.40 3.46 10.56
C VAL A 2 4.50 3.37 9.02
N VAL A 3 4.50 4.50 8.29
CA VAL A 3 4.51 4.47 6.80
C VAL A 3 5.76 3.84 6.21
N ARG A 4 6.93 4.05 6.81
CA ARG A 4 8.18 3.41 6.35
C ARG A 4 8.11 1.89 6.53
N CYS A 5 7.55 1.42 7.66
CA CYS A 5 7.39 0.00 7.93
C CYS A 5 6.38 -0.64 6.97
N VAL A 6 5.25 0.02 6.70
CA VAL A 6 4.25 -0.46 5.74
C VAL A 6 4.82 -0.45 4.31
N HIS A 7 5.56 0.59 3.94
CA HIS A 7 6.26 0.65 2.65
C HIS A 7 7.24 -0.52 2.50
N GLN A 8 8.08 -0.79 3.51
CA GLN A 8 8.98 -1.95 3.50
C GLN A 8 8.24 -3.30 3.49
N LEU A 9 7.12 -3.41 4.21
CA LEU A 9 6.28 -4.61 4.22
C LEU A 9 5.73 -4.90 2.82
N VAL A 10 5.16 -3.89 2.15
CA VAL A 10 4.61 -4.02 0.81
C VAL A 10 5.73 -4.38 -0.18
N ASN A 11 6.88 -3.70 -0.11
CA ASN A 11 7.97 -3.93 -1.04
C ASN A 11 8.59 -5.34 -0.88
N SER A 12 8.66 -5.87 0.34
CA SER A 12 9.27 -7.18 0.61
C SER A 12 8.29 -8.36 0.58
N HIS A 13 7.00 -8.15 0.85
CA HIS A 13 6.02 -9.22 1.05
C HIS A 13 4.72 -9.04 0.24
N ALA A 14 4.69 -8.17 -0.78
CA ALA A 14 3.49 -7.93 -1.60
C ALA A 14 2.82 -9.21 -2.13
N SER A 15 3.58 -10.21 -2.55
CA SER A 15 3.05 -11.48 -3.07
C SER A 15 2.31 -12.31 -2.01
N ASN A 16 2.60 -12.09 -0.73
CA ASN A 16 2.03 -12.87 0.38
C ASN A 16 0.85 -12.15 1.06
N ILE A 17 0.57 -10.89 0.70
CA ILE A 17 -0.55 -10.12 1.23
C ILE A 17 -1.80 -10.47 0.40
N ARG A 18 -2.75 -11.18 1.02
CA ARG A 18 -4.03 -11.51 0.38
C ARG A 18 -5.18 -10.61 0.84
N SER A 19 -5.42 -10.55 2.14
CA SER A 19 -6.52 -9.77 2.74
C SER A 19 -6.06 -8.45 3.39
N GLY A 20 -4.74 -8.20 3.48
CA GLY A 20 -4.20 -7.03 4.15
C GLY A 20 -4.29 -5.73 3.34
N TRP A 21 -4.62 -5.80 2.04
CA TRP A 21 -4.65 -4.65 1.14
C TRP A 21 -5.56 -3.51 1.61
N PRO A 22 -6.82 -3.73 2.02
CA PRO A 22 -7.71 -2.64 2.43
C PRO A 22 -7.18 -1.91 3.66
N VAL A 23 -6.57 -2.65 4.59
CA VAL A 23 -5.95 -2.08 5.80
C VAL A 23 -4.75 -1.21 5.41
N ILE A 24 -3.91 -1.68 4.50
CA ILE A 24 -2.74 -0.95 3.99
C ILE A 24 -3.17 0.33 3.28
N PHE A 25 -4.14 0.26 2.37
CA PHE A 25 -4.68 1.43 1.69
C PHE A 25 -5.37 2.40 2.64
N ALA A 26 -6.16 1.91 3.60
CA ALA A 26 -6.80 2.77 4.62
C ALA A 26 -5.78 3.50 5.50
N VAL A 27 -4.65 2.87 5.83
CA VAL A 27 -3.54 3.51 6.56
C VAL A 27 -2.91 4.61 5.71
N PHE A 28 -2.58 4.32 4.44
CA PHE A 28 -2.04 5.35 3.53
C PHE A 28 -3.00 6.53 3.36
N GLN A 29 -4.29 6.26 3.20
CA GLN A 29 -5.30 7.28 2.97
C GLN A 29 -5.58 8.10 4.23
N ARG A 30 -5.61 7.48 5.42
CA ARG A 30 -5.70 8.19 6.70
C ARG A 30 -4.50 9.10 6.92
N LEU A 31 -3.30 8.65 6.58
CA LEU A 31 -2.07 9.46 6.68
C LEU A 31 -2.08 10.61 5.68
N ALA A 32 -2.49 10.38 4.43
CA ALA A 32 -2.65 11.47 3.46
C ALA A 32 -3.66 12.54 3.92
N ALA A 33 -4.71 12.14 4.66
CA ALA A 33 -5.71 13.07 5.18
C ALA A 33 -5.30 13.79 6.48
N THR A 34 -4.45 13.17 7.29
CA THR A 34 -4.14 13.65 8.66
C THR A 34 -2.76 14.31 8.77
N SER A 35 -1.80 13.91 7.93
CA SER A 35 -0.43 14.44 7.96
C SER A 35 -0.13 15.30 6.74
N SER A 36 0.36 16.51 6.99
CA SER A 36 0.83 17.48 5.99
C SER A 36 2.32 17.32 5.65
N ASP A 37 2.95 16.23 6.11
CA ASP A 37 4.36 15.94 5.80
C ASP A 37 4.48 15.35 4.39
N GLU A 38 4.97 16.16 3.45
CA GLU A 38 5.18 15.76 2.04
C GLU A 38 5.95 14.43 1.91
N VAL A 39 6.97 14.20 2.73
CA VAL A 39 7.77 12.97 2.71
C VAL A 39 6.92 11.72 2.99
N VAL A 40 5.94 11.82 3.89
CA VAL A 40 5.05 10.69 4.23
C VAL A 40 4.08 10.41 3.08
N ILE A 41 3.58 11.46 2.45
CA ILE A 41 2.70 11.40 1.29
C ILE A 41 3.46 10.77 0.11
N ASP A 42 4.68 11.21 -0.17
CA ASP A 42 5.52 10.67 -1.24
C ASP A 42 5.82 9.17 -1.03
N LEU A 43 6.12 8.76 0.21
CA LEU A 43 6.35 7.34 0.49
C LEU A 43 5.10 6.47 0.32
N ALA A 44 3.93 7.01 0.69
CA ALA A 44 2.65 6.32 0.50
C ALA A 44 2.33 6.20 -0.99
N PHE A 45 2.55 7.26 -1.76
CA PHE A 45 2.32 7.29 -3.20
C PHE A 45 3.28 6.35 -3.95
N SER A 46 4.57 6.36 -3.59
CA SER A 46 5.57 5.44 -4.12
C SER A 46 5.22 3.97 -3.84
N ALA A 47 4.71 3.67 -2.64
CA ALA A 47 4.21 2.32 -2.33
C ALA A 47 3.00 1.94 -3.18
N CYS A 48 2.01 2.83 -3.33
CA CYS A 48 0.88 2.61 -4.22
C CYS A 48 1.31 2.40 -5.68
N GLN A 49 2.31 3.14 -6.15
CA GLN A 49 2.83 2.99 -7.51
C GLN A 49 3.45 1.60 -7.71
N PHE A 50 4.25 1.11 -6.76
CA PHE A 50 4.77 -0.26 -6.78
C PHE A 50 3.64 -1.29 -6.82
N VAL A 51 2.59 -1.10 -6.02
CA VAL A 51 1.43 -2.01 -6.01
C VAL A 51 0.72 -2.02 -7.37
N VAL A 52 0.52 -0.86 -7.99
CA VAL A 52 -0.13 -0.77 -9.30
C VAL A 52 0.74 -1.33 -10.42
N GLN A 53 2.05 -1.12 -10.39
CA GLN A 53 2.96 -1.54 -11.47
C GLN A 53 3.39 -3.00 -11.36
N GLU A 54 3.65 -3.50 -10.16
CA GLU A 54 4.22 -4.84 -9.93
C GLU A 54 3.16 -5.84 -9.44
N VAL A 55 2.29 -5.42 -8.52
CA VAL A 55 1.36 -6.36 -7.86
C VAL A 55 0.08 -6.55 -8.65
N LEU A 56 -0.45 -5.47 -9.25
CA LEU A 56 -1.66 -5.51 -10.06
C LEU A 56 -1.57 -6.49 -11.25
N PRO A 57 -0.51 -6.51 -12.08
CA PRO A 57 -0.42 -7.44 -13.20
C PRO A 57 -0.22 -8.90 -12.78
N LEU A 58 0.47 -9.15 -11.66
CA LEU A 58 0.76 -10.50 -11.16
C LEU A 58 -0.38 -11.09 -10.31
N HIS A 59 -1.10 -10.25 -9.58
CA HIS A 59 -2.04 -10.66 -8.52
C HIS A 59 -3.34 -9.84 -8.51
N PHE A 60 -3.86 -9.48 -9.69
CA PHE A 60 -5.10 -8.72 -9.86
C PHE A 60 -6.28 -9.31 -9.04
N TYR A 61 -6.52 -10.61 -9.16
CA TYR A 61 -7.64 -11.28 -8.49
C TYR A 61 -7.54 -11.17 -6.96
N ILE A 62 -6.35 -11.30 -6.40
CA ILE A 62 -6.11 -11.20 -4.96
C ILE A 62 -6.42 -9.78 -4.48
N LEU A 63 -5.94 -8.78 -5.23
CA LEU A 63 -6.11 -7.38 -4.88
C LEU A 63 -7.58 -6.95 -4.96
N VAL A 64 -8.28 -7.32 -6.04
CA VAL A 64 -9.72 -7.05 -6.19
C VAL A 64 -10.56 -7.79 -5.15
N SER A 65 -10.24 -9.06 -4.86
CA SER A 65 -10.94 -9.84 -3.84
C SER A 65 -10.80 -9.26 -2.44
N ALA A 66 -9.76 -8.46 -2.19
CA ALA A 66 -9.56 -7.83 -0.90
C ALA A 66 -10.50 -6.63 -0.68
N PHE A 67 -10.99 -5.99 -1.74
CA PHE A 67 -11.89 -4.83 -1.67
C PHE A 67 -13.38 -5.16 -1.76
N GLN A 68 -13.73 -6.45 -1.85
CA GLN A 68 -15.11 -6.95 -1.93
C GLN A 68 -15.71 -7.16 -0.54
#